data_AF-A0A0W0VU33-F1
#
_entry.id   AF-A0A0W0VU33-F1
#
_cell.length_a   1.000
_cell.length_b   1.000
_cell.length_c   1.000
_cell.angle_alpha   90.00
_cell.angle_beta   90.00
_cell.angle_gamma   90.00
#
_symmetry.space_group_name_H-M   'P 1'
#
loop_
_entity.id
_entity.type
_entity.pdbx_description
1 polymer ?
#
loop_
_entity_poly.entity_id
_entity_poly.type
_entity_poly.pdbx_seq_one_letter_code
_entity_poly.pdbx_strand_id
1 'polypeptide(L)'
;MKLRLISIFYRIRHLIALFAMLVGLYLIKSITELLYLPAQPQKLTLFSLFKILWSTNDVFLRFIVIINFLIKPVFIYIAILLLLYALKENSGSKKH
;
A
#
# COMPACT_ATOMS: atom_id res chain seq x y z
N MET A 1 4.21 4.03 -30.20
CA MET A 1 3.12 3.68 -29.24
C MET A 1 3.60 3.60 -27.78
N LYS A 2 4.64 2.81 -27.46
CA LYS A 2 5.18 2.65 -26.08
C LYS A 2 5.51 3.97 -25.37
N LEU A 3 6.15 4.93 -26.04
CA LEU A 3 6.53 6.22 -25.45
C LEU A 3 5.32 7.08 -25.03
N ARG A 4 4.20 7.03 -25.76
CA ARG A 4 2.98 7.76 -25.39
C ARG A 4 2.33 7.18 -24.14
N LEU A 5 2.25 5.85 -24.05
CA LEU A 5 1.69 5.17 -22.88
C LEU A 5 2.48 5.47 -21.60
N ILE A 6 3.81 5.42 -21.65
CA ILE A 6 4.69 5.73 -20.51
C ILE A 6 4.51 7.20 -20.08
N SER A 7 4.39 8.12 -21.04
CA SER A 7 4.09 9.51 -20.73
C SER A 7 2.74 9.70 -20.06
N ILE A 8 1.70 8.96 -20.47
CA ILE A 8 0.36 9.03 -19.87
C ILE A 8 0.43 8.50 -18.42
N PHE A 9 0.96 7.30 -18.22
CA PHE A 9 1.11 6.70 -16.88
C PHE A 9 1.92 7.59 -15.93
N TYR A 10 2.98 8.23 -16.43
CA TYR A 10 3.79 9.14 -15.62
C TYR A 10 3.05 10.42 -15.21
N ARG A 11 2.12 10.93 -16.04
CA ARG A 11 1.28 12.09 -15.67
C ARG A 11 0.32 11.74 -14.55
N ILE A 12 -0.24 10.53 -14.58
CA ILE A 12 -1.18 10.04 -13.54
C ILE A 12 -0.49 9.20 -12.45
N ARG A 13 0.84 9.27 -12.32
CA ARG A 13 1.61 8.40 -11.42
C ARG A 13 1.17 8.44 -9.96
N HIS A 14 0.77 9.61 -9.47
CA HIS A 14 0.31 9.77 -8.09
C HIS A 14 -1.06 9.13 -7.88
N LEU A 15 -1.93 9.14 -8.90
CA LEU A 15 -3.22 8.45 -8.86
C LEU A 15 -3.03 6.93 -8.85
N ILE A 16 -2.10 6.42 -9.66
CA ILE A 16 -1.74 4.99 -9.68
C ILE A 16 -1.13 4.57 -8.34
N ALA A 17 -0.19 5.34 -7.81
CA ALA A 17 0.44 5.07 -6.52
C ALA A 17 -0.57 5.10 -5.38
N LEU A 18 -1.51 6.04 -5.39
CA LEU A 18 -2.59 6.13 -4.41
C LEU A 18 -3.55 4.95 -4.51
N PHE A 19 -3.93 4.55 -5.73
CA PHE A 19 -4.76 3.37 -5.94
C PHE A 19 -4.06 2.09 -5.45
N ALA A 20 -2.79 1.90 -5.79
CA ALA A 20 -1.99 0.77 -5.32
C ALA A 20 -1.85 0.76 -3.78
N MET A 21 -1.66 1.93 -3.17
CA MET A 21 -1.64 2.08 -1.71
C MET A 21 -2.96 1.65 -1.08
N LEU A 22 -4.10 2.07 -1.63
CA LEU A 22 -5.43 1.71 -1.11
C LEU A 22 -5.71 0.21 -1.26
N VAL A 23 -5.35 -0.39 -2.40
CA VAL A 23 -5.45 -1.84 -2.61
C VAL A 23 -4.54 -2.59 -1.63
N GLY A 24 -3.30 -2.13 -1.45
CA GLY A 24 -2.35 -2.67 -0.48
C GLY A 24 -2.90 -2.61 0.95
N LEU A 25 -3.48 -1.47 1.34
CA LEU A 25 -4.11 -1.29 2.64
C LEU A 25 -5.29 -2.26 2.86
N TYR A 26 -6.12 -2.46 1.82
CA TYR A 26 -7.22 -3.42 1.86
C TYR A 26 -6.73 -4.85 2.05
N LEU A 27 -5.69 -5.27 1.31
CA LEU A 27 -5.11 -6.62 1.45
C LEU A 27 -4.48 -6.82 2.83
N ILE A 28 -3.73 -5.84 3.33
CA ILE A 28 -3.13 -5.89 4.66
C ILE A 28 -4.20 -6.03 5.73
N LYS A 29 -5.29 -5.27 5.62
CA LYS A 29 -6.45 -5.39 6.50
C LYS A 29 -7.01 -6.82 6.49
N SER A 30 -7.31 -7.37 5.31
CA SER A 30 -7.89 -8.72 5.19
C SER A 30 -6.99 -9.80 5.76
N ILE A 31 -5.68 -9.72 5.52
CA ILE A 31 -4.71 -10.66 6.09
C ILE A 31 -4.63 -10.50 7.61
N THR A 32 -4.65 -9.26 8.13
CA THR A 32 -4.61 -8.99 9.56
C THR A 32 -5.86 -9.52 10.27
N GLU A 33 -7.05 -9.33 9.69
CA GLU A 33 -8.29 -9.91 10.20
C GLU A 33 -8.22 -11.44 10.26
N LEU A 34 -7.73 -12.08 9.18
CA LEU A 34 -7.59 -13.52 9.10
C LEU A 34 -6.61 -14.09 10.15
N LEU A 35 -5.48 -13.42 10.38
CA LEU A 35 -4.42 -13.92 11.26
C LEU A 35 -4.67 -13.66 12.74
N TYR A 36 -5.20 -12.47 13.07
CA TYR A 36 -5.26 -12.01 14.46
C TYR A 36 -6.67 -12.01 15.04
N LEU A 37 -7.70 -12.05 14.19
CA LEU A 37 -9.11 -12.04 14.63
C LEU A 37 -9.93 -13.15 13.94
N PRO A 38 -9.47 -14.41 13.89
CA PRO A 38 -10.15 -15.49 13.17
C PRO A 38 -11.56 -15.77 13.71
N ALA A 39 -11.83 -15.43 14.97
CA ALA A 39 -13.13 -15.63 15.62
C ALA A 39 -14.16 -14.51 15.36
N GLN A 40 -13.81 -13.47 14.59
CA GLN A 40 -14.72 -12.37 14.29
C GLN A 40 -15.26 -12.52 12.86
N PRO A 41 -16.46 -13.13 12.68
CA PRO A 41 -17.03 -13.41 11.36
C PRO A 41 -17.45 -12.16 10.58
N GLN A 42 -17.45 -11.00 11.23
CA GLN A 42 -17.85 -9.73 10.65
C GLN A 42 -16.63 -8.95 10.12
N LYS A 43 -16.74 -8.41 8.91
CA LYS A 43 -15.72 -7.50 8.35
C LYS A 43 -15.64 -6.25 9.23
N LEU A 44 -14.51 -6.03 9.88
CA LEU A 44 -14.31 -4.85 10.70
C LEU A 44 -14.02 -3.66 9.81
N THR A 45 -14.36 -2.46 10.29
CA THR A 45 -13.80 -1.25 9.70
C THR A 45 -12.31 -1.16 10.04
N LEU A 46 -11.52 -0.42 9.24
CA LEU A 46 -10.12 -0.15 9.57
C LEU A 46 -9.99 0.43 10.98
N PHE A 47 -10.81 1.42 11.33
CA PHE A 47 -10.78 2.03 12.67
C PHE A 47 -11.08 1.03 13.79
N SER A 48 -12.08 0.17 13.60
CA SER A 48 -12.40 -0.89 14.56
C SER A 48 -11.23 -1.87 14.72
N LEU A 49 -10.61 -2.31 13.62
CA LEU A 49 -9.45 -3.19 13.63
C LEU A 49 -8.28 -2.57 14.39
N PHE A 50 -7.97 -1.31 14.09
CA PHE A 50 -6.96 -0.53 14.80
C PHE A 50 -7.26 -0.45 16.30
N LYS A 51 -8.49 -0.11 16.68
CA LYS A 51 -8.89 0.01 18.09
C LYS A 51 -8.72 -1.31 18.82
N ILE A 52 -9.16 -2.42 18.24
CA ILE A 52 -9.05 -3.76 18.85
C ILE A 52 -7.59 -4.13 19.04
N LEU A 53 -6.78 -4.07 17.98
CA LEU A 53 -5.37 -4.43 18.05
C LEU A 53 -4.59 -3.52 18.99
N TRP A 54 -4.90 -2.22 19.01
CA TRP A 54 -4.24 -1.26 19.91
C TRP A 54 -4.64 -1.44 21.37
N SER A 55 -5.88 -1.85 21.62
CA SER A 55 -6.39 -2.09 22.98
C SER A 55 -5.78 -3.32 23.64
N THR A 56 -5.16 -4.22 22.87
CA THR A 56 -4.36 -5.28 23.47
C THR A 56 -3.17 -4.67 24.23
N ASN A 57 -2.87 -5.20 25.42
CA ASN A 57 -1.66 -4.80 26.18
C ASN A 57 -0.38 -5.45 25.63
N ASP A 58 -0.44 -6.00 24.41
CA ASP A 58 0.67 -6.61 23.74
C ASP A 58 1.41 -5.58 22.87
N VAL A 59 2.65 -5.29 23.25
CA VAL A 59 3.55 -4.37 22.54
C VAL A 59 3.83 -4.87 21.11
N PHE A 60 3.90 -6.18 20.91
CA PHE A 60 4.13 -6.78 19.60
C PHE A 60 2.98 -6.50 18.63
N LEU A 61 1.72 -6.62 19.10
CA LEU A 61 0.55 -6.30 18.29
C LEU A 61 0.47 -4.81 17.92
N ARG A 62 0.80 -3.91 18.86
CA ARG A 62 0.87 -2.47 18.58
C ARG A 62 1.96 -2.13 17.56
N PHE A 63 3.11 -2.78 17.65
CA PHE A 63 4.20 -2.62 16.67
C PHE A 63 3.77 -3.10 15.28
N ILE A 64 3.12 -4.27 15.20
CA ILE A 64 2.59 -4.81 13.93
C ILE A 64 1.60 -3.84 13.31
N VAL A 65 0.71 -3.21 14.10
CA VAL A 65 -0.25 -2.23 13.59
C VAL A 65 0.46 -1.06 12.92
N ILE A 66 1.50 -0.50 13.54
CA ILE A 66 2.27 0.61 12.97
C ILE A 66 2.95 0.18 11.66
N ILE A 67 3.65 -0.96 11.69
CA ILE A 67 4.38 -1.45 10.53
C ILE A 67 3.42 -1.76 9.37
N ASN A 68 2.31 -2.45 9.65
CA ASN A 68 1.39 -2.91 8.63
C ASN A 68 0.52 -1.80 8.06
N PHE A 69 0.03 -0.86 8.87
CA PHE A 69 -0.97 0.10 8.40
C PHE A 69 -0.43 1.52 8.19
N LEU A 70 0.78 1.83 8.65
CA LEU A 70 1.46 3.10 8.33
C LEU A 70 2.62 2.87 7.38
N ILE A 71 3.57 2.02 7.77
CA ILE A 71 4.85 1.90 7.03
C ILE A 71 4.64 1.19 5.69
N LYS A 72 3.94 0.06 5.65
CA LYS A 72 3.72 -0.69 4.39
C LYS A 72 2.94 0.11 3.33
N PRO A 73 1.82 0.79 3.64
CA PRO A 73 1.10 1.59 2.63
C PRO A 73 1.96 2.72 2.08
N VAL A 74 2.68 3.44 2.94
CA VAL A 74 3.61 4.49 2.52
C VAL A 74 4.73 3.92 1.64
N PHE A 75 5.28 2.77 2.02
CA PHE A 75 6.28 2.07 1.23
C PHE A 75 5.76 1.69 -0.16
N ILE A 76 4.54 1.15 -0.25
CA ILE A 76 3.90 0.81 -1.54
C ILE A 76 3.75 2.06 -2.40
N TYR A 77 3.27 3.17 -1.84
CA TYR A 77 3.14 4.42 -2.55
C TYR A 77 4.47 4.90 -3.14
N ILE A 78 5.51 4.96 -2.31
CA ILE A 78 6.86 5.40 -2.71
C ILE A 78 7.45 4.44 -3.75
N ALA A 79 7.33 3.13 -3.53
CA ALA A 79 7.87 2.12 -4.44
C ALA A 79 7.24 2.23 -5.85
N ILE A 80 5.94 2.44 -5.95
CA ILE A 80 5.26 2.65 -7.24
C ILE A 80 5.71 3.94 -7.91
N LEU A 81 5.90 5.03 -7.15
CA LEU A 81 6.44 6.27 -7.71
C LEU A 81 7.86 6.10 -8.24
N LEU A 82 8.74 5.45 -7.48
CA LEU A 82 10.12 5.16 -7.91
C LEU A 82 10.15 4.26 -9.15
N LEU A 83 9.30 3.25 -9.19
CA LEU A 83 9.17 2.38 -10.36
C LEU A 83 8.75 3.17 -11.60
N LEU A 84 7.71 4.02 -11.50
CA LEU A 84 7.25 4.83 -12.62
C LEU A 84 8.28 5.90 -13.03
N TYR A 85 9.07 6.41 -12.09
CA TYR A 85 10.20 7.29 -12.38
C TYR A 85 11.28 6.57 -13.18
N ALA A 86 11.76 5.42 -12.70
CA ALA A 86 12.78 4.61 -13.36
C ALA A 86 12.35 4.16 -14.77
N LEU A 87 11.07 3.80 -14.94
CA LEU A 87 10.52 3.44 -16.25
C LEU A 87 10.53 4.62 -17.24
N LYS A 88 10.28 5.85 -16.77
CA LYS A 88 10.36 7.05 -17.61
C LYS A 88 11.80 7.38 -17.99
N GLU A 89 12.72 7.34 -17.04
CA GLU A 89 14.13 7.62 -17.27
C GLU A 89 14.75 6.65 -18.29
N ASN A 90 14.55 5.35 -18.10
CA ASN A 90 15.01 4.31 -19.04
C ASN A 90 14.40 4.45 -20.44
N SER A 91 13.21 5.06 -20.56
CA SER A 91 12.57 5.32 -21.85
C SER A 91 13.13 6.57 -22.55
N GLY A 92 13.73 7.49 -21.80
CA GLY A 92 14.44 8.65 -22.32
C GLY A 92 15.88 8.32 -22.74
N SER A 93 16.56 7.44 -21.99
CA SER A 93 17.93 7.02 -22.29
C SER A 93 18.09 6.21 -23.57
N LYS A 94 17.06 5.47 -24.02
CA LYS A 94 17.07 4.71 -25.30
C LYS A 94 17.01 5.59 -26.57
N LYS A 95 17.12 6.92 -26.44
CA LYS A 95 17.12 7.88 -27.56
C LYS A 95 18.50 8.45 -27.89
N HIS A 96 19.55 8.09 -27.15
CA HIS A 96 20.92 8.44 -27.48
C HIS A 96 21.67 7.23 -28.02
#